data_AF-A0A2E4UYE4-F1
#
_entry.id   AF-A0A2E4UYE4-F1
#
_cell.length_a   1.000
_cell.length_b   1.000
_cell.length_c   1.000
_cell.angle_alpha   90.00
_cell.angle_beta   90.00
_cell.angle_gamma   90.00
#
_symmetry.space_group_name_H-M   'P 1'
#
loop_
_entity.id
_entity.type
_entity.pdbx_description
1 polymer ?
#
loop_
_entity_poly.entity_id
_entity_poly.type
_entity_poly.pdbx_seq_one_letter_code
_entity_poly.pdbx_strand_id
1 'polypeptide(L)'
;MLYRFNFFQKVVLLIIFYGIIFTISFYLFKYSLEINDSFQIILINFIQTWDLMLVGFLFFQAFKYVRMPSKFYIKKNYESKNYFKYLGVNIFRLFLINSFFRHLNKRVYLKGRPKEYIFTYIEETKQSETSHIISGIFPLSIQLLYLKYGLIEHFISLTIFNILLNLYPFLLQRMNRFKMIEKYPNILKNEV
;
A
#
# COMPACT_ATOMS: atom_id res chain seq x y z
N MET A 1 -6.46 8.95 12.94
CA MET A 1 -6.24 8.85 14.40
C MET A 1 -5.04 9.68 14.85
N LEU A 2 -3.86 9.52 14.23
CA LEU A 2 -2.64 10.22 14.66
C LEU A 2 -2.53 11.70 14.24
N TYR A 3 -3.33 12.14 13.26
CA TYR A 3 -3.26 13.51 12.74
C TYR A 3 -3.58 14.61 13.79
N ARG A 4 -4.27 14.27 14.88
CA ARG A 4 -4.68 15.20 15.95
C ARG A 4 -3.56 15.56 16.92
N PHE A 5 -2.49 14.76 16.95
CA PHE A 5 -1.34 14.99 17.83
C PHE A 5 -0.39 16.04 17.24
N ASN A 6 0.38 16.69 18.11
CA ASN A 6 1.44 17.60 17.66
C ASN A 6 2.61 16.79 17.04
N PHE A 7 3.58 17.49 16.44
CA PHE A 7 4.70 16.85 15.75
C PHE A 7 5.50 15.91 16.65
N PHE A 8 5.86 16.37 17.85
CA PHE A 8 6.65 15.58 18.81
C PHE A 8 5.89 14.31 19.25
N GLN A 9 4.61 14.45 19.61
CA GLN A 9 3.75 13.33 19.97
C GLN A 9 3.61 12.31 18.83
N LYS A 10 3.48 12.76 17.58
CA LYS A 10 3.46 11.87 16.41
C LYS A 10 4.74 11.06 16.30
N VAL A 11 5.90 11.71 16.46
CA VAL A 11 7.21 11.04 16.39
C VAL A 11 7.33 9.99 17.50
N VAL A 12 7.03 10.35 18.75
CA VAL A 12 7.08 9.42 19.90
C VAL A 12 6.15 8.21 19.67
N LEU A 13 4.91 8.45 19.25
CA LEU A 13 3.96 7.37 18.96
C LEU A 13 4.44 6.45 17.83
N LEU A 14 5.01 7.01 16.76
CA LEU A 14 5.57 6.21 15.67
C LEU A 14 6.74 5.35 16.14
N ILE A 15 7.65 5.87 16.96
CA ILE A 15 8.76 5.10 17.53
C ILE A 15 8.22 3.91 18.32
N ILE A 16 7.22 4.12 19.17
CA ILE A 16 6.60 3.05 19.97
C ILE A 16 5.97 2.00 19.04
N PHE A 17 5.14 2.42 18.09
CA PHE A 17 4.48 1.48 17.18
C PHE A 17 5.48 0.72 16.30
N TYR A 18 6.53 1.37 15.80
CA TYR A 18 7.56 0.71 15.01
C TYR A 18 8.38 -0.27 15.85
N GLY A 19 8.65 0.05 17.12
CA GLY A 19 9.25 -0.89 18.05
C GLY A 19 8.42 -2.17 18.17
N ILE A 20 7.10 -2.05 18.31
CA ILE A 20 6.18 -3.19 18.37
C ILE A 20 6.20 -3.98 17.06
N ILE A 21 6.03 -3.31 15.91
CA ILE A 21 6.01 -3.94 14.58
C ILE A 21 7.31 -4.71 14.33
N PHE A 22 8.48 -4.07 14.51
CA PHE A 22 9.75 -4.76 14.26
C PHE A 22 10.03 -5.89 15.25
N THR A 23 9.53 -5.78 16.48
CA THR A 23 9.61 -6.89 17.45
C THR A 23 8.78 -8.08 16.98
N ILE A 24 7.52 -7.86 16.57
CA ILE A 24 6.64 -8.91 16.03
C ILE A 24 7.27 -9.53 14.78
N SER A 25 7.68 -8.69 13.83
CA SER A 25 8.33 -9.11 12.59
C SER A 25 9.58 -9.97 12.83
N PHE A 26 10.39 -9.63 13.84
CA PHE A 26 11.56 -10.41 14.23
C PHE A 26 11.21 -11.76 14.83
N TYR A 27 10.18 -11.84 15.69
CA TYR A 27 9.71 -13.11 16.24
C TYR A 27 9.10 -14.02 15.17
N LEU A 28 8.32 -13.47 14.23
CA LEU A 28 7.80 -14.21 13.09
C LEU A 28 8.92 -14.72 12.18
N PHE A 29 9.96 -13.91 11.96
CA PHE A 29 11.16 -14.36 11.26
C PHE A 29 11.89 -15.49 12.02
N LYS A 30 12.05 -15.40 13.33
CA LYS A 30 12.63 -16.52 14.10
C LYS A 30 11.81 -17.79 13.96
N TYR A 31 10.49 -17.68 14.10
CA TYR A 31 9.59 -18.81 13.98
C TYR A 31 9.63 -19.43 12.57
N SER A 32 9.87 -18.63 11.53
CA SER A 32 10.07 -19.14 10.16
C SER A 32 11.27 -20.08 9.99
N LEU A 33 12.27 -20.02 10.88
CA LEU A 33 13.43 -20.92 10.83
C LEU A 33 13.10 -22.32 11.34
N GLU A 34 12.01 -22.49 12.07
CA GLU A 34 11.64 -23.74 12.74
C GLU A 34 10.54 -24.52 12.00
N ILE A 35 9.83 -23.86 11.09
CA ILE A 35 8.65 -24.40 10.42
C ILE A 35 9.01 -24.97 9.06
N ASN A 36 8.44 -26.15 8.78
CA ASN A 36 8.57 -26.82 7.48
C ASN A 36 7.21 -27.08 6.80
N ASP A 37 6.09 -26.81 7.48
CA ASP A 37 4.75 -27.03 6.93
C ASP A 37 4.31 -25.88 6.03
N SER A 38 4.07 -26.16 4.74
CA SER A 38 3.70 -25.16 3.73
C SER A 38 2.50 -24.30 4.10
N PHE A 39 1.48 -24.87 4.76
CA PHE A 39 0.31 -24.11 5.14
C PHE A 39 0.64 -23.09 6.24
N GLN A 40 1.40 -23.49 7.26
CA GLN A 40 1.91 -22.58 8.29
C GLN A 40 2.83 -21.49 7.70
N ILE A 41 3.68 -21.84 6.74
CA ILE A 41 4.55 -20.89 6.01
C ILE A 41 3.69 -19.81 5.35
N ILE A 42 2.63 -20.20 4.63
CA ILE A 42 1.72 -19.24 3.98
C ILE A 42 1.05 -18.34 5.02
N LEU A 43 0.53 -18.91 6.11
CA LEU A 43 -0.16 -18.15 7.15
C LEU A 43 0.75 -17.12 7.83
N ILE A 44 1.97 -17.52 8.18
CA ILE A 44 2.93 -16.62 8.82
C ILE A 44 3.39 -15.52 7.88
N ASN A 45 3.64 -15.83 6.62
CA ASN A 45 4.05 -14.80 5.65
C ASN A 45 2.89 -13.83 5.32
N PHE A 46 1.64 -14.29 5.39
CA PHE A 46 0.48 -13.40 5.34
C PHE A 46 0.49 -12.42 6.52
N ILE A 47 0.65 -12.92 7.74
CA ILE A 47 0.71 -12.09 8.96
C ILE A 47 1.92 -11.15 8.92
N GLN A 48 3.09 -11.65 8.51
CA GLN A 48 4.32 -10.87 8.35
C GLN A 48 4.13 -9.70 7.38
N THR A 49 3.44 -9.93 6.26
CA THR A 49 3.14 -8.86 5.30
C THR A 49 2.22 -7.82 5.93
N TRP A 50 1.16 -8.26 6.62
CA TRP A 50 0.22 -7.35 7.28
C TRP A 50 0.89 -6.49 8.35
N ASP A 51 1.73 -7.08 9.18
CA ASP A 51 2.49 -6.39 10.22
C ASP A 51 3.41 -5.31 9.60
N LEU A 52 4.23 -5.68 8.62
CA LEU A 52 5.16 -4.75 7.97
C LEU A 52 4.44 -3.67 7.15
N MET A 53 3.25 -3.95 6.62
CA MET A 53 2.43 -2.94 5.96
C MET A 53 1.99 -1.81 6.89
N LEU A 54 1.87 -2.08 8.20
CA LEU A 54 1.50 -1.07 9.19
C LEU A 54 2.53 0.06 9.27
N VAL A 55 3.78 -0.17 8.88
CA VAL A 55 4.81 0.88 8.87
C VAL A 55 4.40 2.05 7.96
N GLY A 56 4.11 1.77 6.68
CA GLY A 56 3.63 2.81 5.76
C GLY A 56 2.27 3.36 6.19
N PHE A 57 1.34 2.52 6.63
CA PHE A 57 0.01 2.97 7.09
C PHE A 57 0.10 3.96 8.26
N LEU A 58 0.87 3.66 9.31
CA LEU A 58 1.02 4.51 10.49
C LEU A 58 1.80 5.78 10.16
N PHE A 59 2.86 5.68 9.35
CA PHE A 59 3.57 6.85 8.83
C PHE A 59 2.59 7.85 8.19
N PHE A 60 1.69 7.35 7.34
CA PHE A 60 0.69 8.18 6.66
C PHE A 60 -0.43 8.68 7.57
N GLN A 61 -0.77 7.95 8.62
CA GLN A 61 -1.70 8.45 9.65
C GLN A 61 -1.10 9.64 10.41
N ALA A 62 0.21 9.66 10.63
CA ALA A 62 0.93 10.73 11.32
C ALA A 62 1.22 11.92 10.39
N PHE A 63 1.71 11.64 9.19
CA PHE A 63 2.23 12.62 8.22
C PHE A 63 1.48 12.58 6.89
N LYS A 64 0.18 12.89 6.94
CA LYS A 64 -0.71 12.86 5.76
C LYS A 64 -0.25 13.72 4.58
N TYR A 65 0.61 14.72 4.81
CA TYR A 65 1.12 15.63 3.77
C TYR A 65 2.34 15.10 3.02
N VAL A 66 3.00 14.03 3.50
CA VAL A 66 4.20 13.51 2.84
C VAL A 66 3.82 12.89 1.50
N ARG A 67 4.59 13.17 0.45
CA ARG A 67 4.38 12.68 -0.91
C ARG A 67 5.73 12.33 -1.53
N MET A 68 5.71 11.42 -2.49
CA MET A 68 6.81 11.30 -3.45
C MET A 68 6.96 12.60 -4.25
N PRO A 69 8.12 12.82 -4.91
CA PRO A 69 8.29 13.96 -5.80
C PRO A 69 7.17 14.05 -6.85
N SER A 70 6.72 15.25 -7.22
CA SER A 70 5.60 15.46 -8.14
C SER A 70 5.74 14.68 -9.47
N LYS A 71 6.97 14.59 -10.00
CA LYS A 71 7.32 13.83 -11.21
C LYS A 71 6.99 12.33 -11.13
N PHE A 72 6.89 11.77 -9.93
CA PHE A 72 6.51 10.37 -9.69
C PHE A 72 5.05 10.10 -10.08
N TYR A 73 4.15 11.04 -9.84
CA TYR A 73 2.71 10.86 -10.09
C TYR A 73 2.28 11.15 -11.53
N ILE A 74 3.18 11.70 -12.34
CA ILE A 74 2.94 11.96 -13.76
C ILE A 74 2.77 10.63 -14.49
N LYS A 75 1.70 10.54 -15.29
CA LYS A 75 1.42 9.40 -16.17
C LYS A 75 2.56 9.22 -17.17
N LYS A 76 3.15 8.02 -17.23
CA LYS A 76 4.15 7.66 -18.23
C LYS A 76 3.46 7.16 -19.50
N ASN A 77 4.14 7.27 -20.64
CA ASN A 77 3.58 6.91 -21.95
C ASN A 77 3.10 5.44 -22.01
N TYR A 78 3.78 4.54 -21.31
CA TYR A 78 3.41 3.12 -21.26
C TYR A 78 2.20 2.81 -20.36
N GLU A 79 1.78 3.73 -19.48
CA GLU A 79 0.71 3.52 -18.48
C GLU A 79 -0.69 3.71 -19.09
N SER A 80 -0.93 3.01 -20.19
CA SER A 80 -2.20 3.00 -20.89
C SER A 80 -3.26 2.18 -20.15
N LYS A 81 -4.53 2.30 -20.54
CA LYS A 81 -5.62 1.44 -20.04
C LYS A 81 -5.31 -0.05 -20.28
N ASN A 82 -4.66 -0.37 -21.39
CA ASN A 82 -4.27 -1.73 -21.74
C ASN A 82 -3.14 -2.23 -20.84
N TYR A 83 -2.16 -1.39 -20.48
CA TYR A 83 -1.09 -1.73 -19.54
C TYR A 83 -1.65 -2.25 -18.21
N PHE A 84 -2.58 -1.50 -17.58
CA PHE A 84 -3.21 -1.96 -16.33
C PHE A 84 -4.09 -3.20 -16.50
N LYS A 85 -4.68 -3.40 -17.69
CA LYS A 85 -5.44 -4.62 -18.01
C LYS A 85 -4.51 -5.83 -18.10
N TYR A 86 -3.38 -5.72 -18.79
CA TYR A 86 -2.40 -6.80 -18.95
C TYR A 86 -1.74 -7.19 -17.64
N LEU A 87 -1.46 -6.23 -16.76
CA LEU A 87 -0.97 -6.51 -15.41
C LEU A 87 -2.02 -7.13 -14.46
N GLY A 88 -3.26 -7.33 -14.92
CA GLY A 88 -4.32 -7.93 -14.11
C GLY A 88 -4.91 -6.99 -13.05
N VAL A 89 -4.63 -5.69 -13.09
CA VAL A 89 -5.11 -4.72 -12.07
C VAL A 89 -6.64 -4.63 -12.05
N ASN A 90 -7.29 -4.84 -13.21
CA ASN A 90 -8.76 -4.93 -13.26
C ASN A 90 -9.31 -6.17 -12.55
N ILE A 91 -8.62 -7.32 -12.63
CA ILE A 91 -9.00 -8.56 -11.93
C ILE A 91 -8.81 -8.36 -10.43
N PHE A 92 -7.66 -7.80 -10.02
CA PHE A 92 -7.41 -7.44 -8.63
C PHE A 92 -8.49 -6.50 -8.07
N ARG A 93 -8.91 -5.49 -8.84
CA ARG A 93 -10.02 -4.61 -8.46
C ARG A 93 -11.32 -5.39 -8.23
N LEU A 94 -11.64 -6.37 -9.07
CA LEU A 94 -12.83 -7.21 -8.91
C LEU A 94 -12.73 -8.06 -7.64
N PHE A 95 -11.56 -8.62 -7.33
CA PHE A 95 -11.34 -9.33 -6.08
C PHE A 95 -11.56 -8.42 -4.86
N LEU A 96 -10.99 -7.21 -4.85
CA LEU A 96 -11.15 -6.30 -3.72
C LEU A 96 -12.61 -5.90 -3.45
N ILE A 97 -13.41 -5.64 -4.49
CA ILE A 97 -14.80 -5.23 -4.29
C ILE A 97 -15.72 -6.40 -3.90
N ASN A 98 -15.32 -7.64 -4.17
CA ASN A 98 -16.11 -8.84 -3.89
C ASN A 98 -15.59 -9.64 -2.68
N SER A 99 -14.54 -9.17 -2.01
CA SER A 99 -13.95 -9.80 -0.84
C SER A 99 -14.15 -8.96 0.43
N PHE A 100 -13.67 -9.48 1.56
CA PHE A 100 -13.64 -8.77 2.84
C PHE A 100 -13.02 -7.37 2.74
N PHE A 101 -12.05 -7.19 1.84
CA PHE A 101 -11.36 -5.92 1.60
C PHE A 101 -12.29 -4.76 1.20
N ARG A 102 -13.50 -5.02 0.68
CA ARG A 102 -14.51 -3.99 0.43
C ARG A 102 -14.84 -3.18 1.70
N HIS A 103 -14.79 -3.80 2.87
CA HIS A 103 -15.10 -3.14 4.14
C HIS A 103 -13.95 -2.29 4.66
N LEU A 104 -12.71 -2.63 4.28
CA LEU A 104 -11.51 -1.86 4.60
C LEU A 104 -11.40 -0.59 3.77
N ASN A 105 -12.01 -0.59 2.58
CA ASN A 105 -12.06 0.54 1.67
C ASN A 105 -13.50 1.03 1.53
N LYS A 106 -14.09 1.52 2.64
CA LYS A 106 -15.42 2.13 2.63
C LYS A 106 -15.42 3.20 1.56
N ARG A 107 -16.29 3.04 0.55
CA ARG A 107 -16.49 4.04 -0.50
C ARG A 107 -16.67 5.38 0.20
N VAL A 108 -15.83 6.36 -0.13
CA VAL A 108 -16.15 7.75 0.18
C VAL A 108 -17.46 8.02 -0.55
N TYR A 109 -18.57 8.05 0.19
CA TYR A 109 -19.90 8.14 -0.40
C TYR A 109 -20.05 9.52 -1.04
N LEU A 110 -19.99 9.48 -2.36
CA LEU A 110 -20.17 10.55 -3.33
C LEU A 110 -21.62 11.08 -3.34
N LYS A 111 -22.04 11.85 -2.33
CA LYS A 111 -23.24 12.70 -2.43
C LYS A 111 -22.81 14.16 -2.55
N GLY A 112 -23.10 14.76 -3.71
CA GLY A 112 -22.69 16.11 -4.10
C GLY A 112 -21.36 16.09 -4.85
N ARG A 113 -21.34 16.50 -6.13
CA ARG A 113 -20.13 16.60 -6.96
C ARG A 113 -19.63 18.05 -7.05
N PRO A 114 -18.79 18.53 -6.13
CA PRO A 114 -18.00 19.75 -6.34
C PRO A 114 -16.61 19.42 -6.90
N LYS A 115 -16.01 20.36 -7.63
CA LYS A 115 -14.61 20.36 -8.10
C LYS A 115 -13.63 19.89 -7.02
N GLU A 116 -13.83 20.35 -5.79
CA GLU A 116 -13.07 20.01 -4.58
C GLU A 116 -12.96 18.51 -4.31
N TYR A 117 -14.00 17.73 -4.64
CA TYR A 117 -13.97 16.28 -4.46
C TYR A 117 -12.94 15.62 -5.39
N ILE A 118 -12.86 16.07 -6.64
CA ILE A 118 -11.95 15.48 -7.62
C ILE A 118 -10.50 15.72 -7.20
N PHE A 119 -10.20 16.92 -6.68
CA PHE A 119 -8.89 17.24 -6.12
C PHE A 119 -8.57 16.38 -4.90
N THR A 120 -9.50 16.29 -3.95
CA THR A 120 -9.34 15.46 -2.76
C THR A 120 -9.07 14.01 -3.14
N TYR A 121 -9.83 13.45 -4.08
CA TYR A 121 -9.63 12.10 -4.59
C TYR A 121 -8.25 11.91 -5.21
N ILE A 122 -7.80 12.84 -6.06
CA ILE A 122 -6.47 12.79 -6.67
C ILE A 122 -5.38 12.82 -5.59
N GLU A 123 -5.52 13.66 -4.57
CA GLU A 123 -4.55 13.72 -3.48
C GLU A 123 -4.56 12.47 -2.59
N GLU A 124 -5.73 11.89 -2.31
CA GLU A 124 -5.85 10.63 -1.58
C GLU A 124 -5.23 9.46 -2.35
N THR A 125 -5.40 9.39 -3.68
CA THR A 125 -4.74 8.35 -4.50
C THR A 125 -3.22 8.50 -4.49
N LYS A 126 -2.68 9.73 -4.59
CA LYS A 126 -1.23 9.99 -4.45
C LYS A 126 -0.70 9.59 -3.08
N GLN A 127 -1.47 9.90 -2.03
CA GLN A 127 -1.16 9.50 -0.66
C GLN A 127 -1.08 7.98 -0.53
N SER A 128 -2.13 7.28 -0.98
CA SER A 128 -2.21 5.82 -0.89
C SER A 128 -1.12 5.14 -1.73
N GLU A 129 -0.79 5.66 -2.93
CA GLU A 129 0.35 5.16 -3.72
C GLU A 129 1.65 5.22 -2.94
N THR A 130 1.92 6.35 -2.29
CA THR A 130 3.15 6.53 -1.51
C THR A 130 3.17 5.59 -0.31
N SER A 131 2.02 5.42 0.36
CA SER A 131 1.89 4.49 1.49
C SER A 131 2.25 3.07 1.08
N HIS A 132 1.73 2.57 -0.04
CA HIS A 132 2.00 1.22 -0.49
C HIS A 132 3.46 1.02 -0.94
N ILE A 133 4.11 2.04 -1.48
CA ILE A 133 5.55 1.96 -1.80
C ILE A 133 6.36 1.83 -0.51
N ILE A 134 6.11 2.70 0.47
CA ILE A 134 6.82 2.65 1.76
C ILE A 134 6.56 1.31 2.44
N SER A 135 5.30 0.89 2.54
CA SER A 135 4.90 -0.41 3.10
C SER A 135 5.54 -1.58 2.36
N GLY A 136 5.69 -1.50 1.03
CA GLY A 136 6.25 -2.57 0.21
C GLY A 136 7.77 -2.76 0.35
N ILE A 137 8.50 -1.75 0.80
CA ILE A 137 9.96 -1.81 1.01
C ILE A 137 10.31 -2.67 2.24
N PHE A 138 9.52 -2.62 3.31
CA PHE A 138 9.84 -3.36 4.54
C PHE A 138 9.81 -4.89 4.36
N PRO A 139 8.82 -5.51 3.69
CA PRO A 139 8.87 -6.93 3.36
C PRO A 139 10.09 -7.33 2.52
N LEU A 140 10.65 -6.45 1.69
CA LEU A 140 11.87 -6.76 0.93
C LEU A 140 13.04 -7.07 1.86
N SER A 141 13.15 -6.38 3.01
CA SER A 141 14.23 -6.64 3.96
C SER A 141 14.16 -8.07 4.55
N ILE A 142 12.96 -8.54 4.88
CA ILE A 142 12.73 -9.90 5.37
C ILE A 142 12.92 -10.93 4.25
N GLN A 143 12.50 -10.62 3.03
CA GLN A 143 12.75 -11.49 1.87
C GLN A 143 14.25 -11.72 1.65
N LEU A 144 15.08 -10.68 1.78
CA LEU A 144 16.54 -10.82 1.71
C LEU A 144 17.09 -11.69 2.85
N LEU A 145 16.52 -11.61 4.06
CA LEU A 145 16.86 -12.53 5.14
C LEU A 145 16.45 -13.97 4.81
N TYR A 146 15.26 -14.21 4.27
CA TYR A 146 14.85 -15.55 3.85
C TYR A 146 15.79 -16.14 2.80
N LEU A 147 16.22 -15.34 1.80
CA LEU A 147 17.23 -15.78 0.85
C LEU A 147 18.56 -16.10 1.53
N LYS A 148 19.02 -15.25 2.45
CA LYS A 148 20.26 -15.46 3.22
C LYS A 148 20.27 -16.78 3.98
N TYR A 149 19.13 -17.20 4.53
CA TYR A 149 19.00 -18.44 5.30
C TYR A 149 18.43 -19.62 4.49
N GLY A 150 18.30 -19.49 3.16
CA GLY A 150 17.82 -20.57 2.29
C GLY A 150 16.33 -20.92 2.41
N LEU A 151 15.52 -20.05 3.03
CA LEU A 151 14.08 -20.22 3.21
C LEU A 151 13.30 -19.84 1.94
N ILE A 152 13.46 -20.62 0.88
CA ILE A 152 12.91 -20.30 -0.46
C ILE A 152 11.38 -20.25 -0.48
N GLU A 153 10.70 -21.17 0.21
CA GLU A 153 9.23 -21.16 0.25
C GLU A 153 8.69 -19.91 0.97
N HIS A 154 9.34 -19.51 2.07
CA HIS A 154 9.02 -18.26 2.75
C HIS A 154 9.25 -17.04 1.85
N PHE A 155 10.37 -17.00 1.12
CA PHE A 155 10.66 -15.94 0.15
C PHE A 155 9.57 -15.83 -0.91
N ILE A 156 9.16 -16.95 -1.52
CA ILE A 156 8.11 -16.97 -2.54
C ILE A 156 6.78 -16.52 -1.95
N SER A 157 6.39 -17.06 -0.80
CA SER A 157 5.12 -16.76 -0.13
C SER A 157 5.02 -15.27 0.25
N LEU A 158 6.06 -14.73 0.90
CA LEU A 158 6.14 -13.31 1.26
C LEU A 158 6.16 -12.41 0.02
N THR A 159 6.78 -12.86 -1.08
CA THR A 159 6.76 -12.13 -2.37
C THR A 159 5.36 -12.05 -2.96
N ILE A 160 4.62 -13.15 -2.97
CA ILE A 160 3.23 -13.18 -3.42
C ILE A 160 2.38 -12.19 -2.61
N PHE A 161 2.48 -12.23 -1.28
CA PHE A 161 1.71 -11.30 -0.43
C PHE A 161 2.15 -9.84 -0.60
N ASN A 162 3.45 -9.56 -0.71
CA ASN A 162 3.92 -8.19 -0.95
C ASN A 162 3.42 -7.64 -2.30
N ILE A 163 3.39 -8.49 -3.34
CA ILE A 163 2.80 -8.13 -4.62
C ILE A 163 1.29 -7.84 -4.47
N LEU A 164 0.53 -8.75 -3.85
CA LEU A 164 -0.92 -8.63 -3.72
C LEU A 164 -1.35 -7.48 -2.82
N LEU A 165 -0.61 -7.19 -1.75
CA LEU A 165 -1.03 -6.25 -0.71
C LEU A 165 -0.31 -4.88 -0.76
N ASN A 166 0.79 -4.76 -1.51
CA ASN A 166 1.46 -3.47 -1.73
C ASN A 166 1.51 -3.08 -3.21
N LEU A 167 2.04 -3.93 -4.09
CA LEU A 167 2.21 -3.56 -5.51
C LEU A 167 0.87 -3.38 -6.23
N TYR A 168 -0.05 -4.32 -6.10
CA TYR A 168 -1.35 -4.24 -6.75
C TYR A 168 -2.22 -3.06 -6.28
N PRO A 169 -2.32 -2.77 -4.96
CA PRO A 169 -2.95 -1.55 -4.48
C PRO A 169 -2.31 -0.28 -5.04
N PHE A 170 -0.97 -0.19 -5.07
CA PHE A 170 -0.26 0.92 -5.70
C PHE A 170 -0.70 1.11 -7.16
N LEU A 171 -0.67 0.05 -7.97
CA LEU A 171 -1.08 0.09 -9.38
C LEU A 171 -2.56 0.45 -9.54
N LEU A 172 -3.42 -0.03 -8.64
CA LEU A 172 -4.85 0.26 -8.65
C LEU A 172 -5.13 1.73 -8.38
N GLN A 173 -4.48 2.34 -7.38
CA GLN A 173 -4.63 3.77 -7.11
C GLN A 173 -4.18 4.62 -8.30
N ARG A 174 -3.08 4.21 -8.93
CA ARG A 174 -2.52 4.87 -10.12
C ARG A 174 -3.46 4.81 -11.32
N MET A 175 -3.97 3.62 -11.61
CA MET A 175 -4.99 3.41 -12.65
C MET A 175 -6.23 4.26 -12.38
N ASN A 176 -6.71 4.29 -11.13
CA ASN A 176 -7.91 5.03 -10.77
C ASN A 176 -7.72 6.54 -10.89
N ARG A 177 -6.56 7.08 -10.48
CA ARG A 177 -6.22 8.50 -10.67
C ARG A 177 -6.24 8.87 -12.14
N PHE A 178 -5.58 8.10 -13.01
CA PHE A 178 -5.53 8.41 -14.44
C PHE A 178 -6.91 8.34 -15.09
N LYS A 179 -7.74 7.36 -14.71
CA LYS A 179 -9.15 7.31 -15.15
C LYS A 179 -9.94 8.55 -14.73
N MET A 180 -9.68 9.09 -13.52
CA MET A 180 -10.35 10.31 -13.06
C MET A 180 -9.89 11.56 -13.82
N ILE A 181 -8.59 11.71 -14.07
CA ILE A 181 -8.04 12.83 -14.84
C ILE A 181 -8.57 12.82 -16.27
N GLU A 182 -8.58 11.66 -16.92
CA GLU A 182 -9.10 11.49 -18.29
C GLU A 182 -10.59 11.80 -18.40
N LYS A 183 -11.37 11.45 -17.36
CA LYS A 183 -12.81 11.72 -17.31
C LYS A 183 -13.15 13.19 -17.07
N TYR A 184 -12.26 13.96 -16.43
CA TYR A 184 -12.51 15.36 -16.04
C TYR A 184 -11.33 16.29 -16.39
N PRO A 185 -10.96 16.42 -17.67
CA PRO A 185 -9.76 17.15 -18.08
C PRO A 185 -9.82 18.66 -17.81
N ASN A 186 -11.01 19.26 -17.91
CA ASN A 186 -11.19 20.72 -17.80
C ASN A 186 -11.16 21.23 -16.35
N ILE A 187 -11.48 20.37 -15.38
CA ILE A 187 -11.53 20.73 -13.96
C ILE A 187 -10.10 20.94 -13.41
N LEU A 188 -9.11 20.32 -14.06
CA LEU A 188 -7.69 20.35 -13.67
C LEU A 188 -6.88 21.42 -14.43
N LYS A 189 -7.44 22.04 -15.48
CA LYS A 189 -6.77 23.08 -16.27
C LYS A 189 -6.86 24.48 -15.65
N ASN A 190 -7.84 24.72 -14.79
CA ASN A 190 -8.12 26.06 -14.23
C ASN A 190 -7.27 26.40 -12.98
N GLU A 191 -6.11 25.77 -12.80
CA GLU A 191 -5.18 26.00 -11.67
C GLU A 191 -3.70 26.02 -12.10
N VAL A 192 -3.43 26.25 -13.38
CA VAL A 192 -2.09 26.67 -13.85
C VAL A 192 -2.11 28.16 -14.11
#